data_AF-A0A0X8JTQ1-F1
#
_entry.id   AF-A0A0X8JTQ1-F1
#
_cell.length_a   1.000
_cell.length_b   1.000
_cell.length_c   1.000
_cell.angle_alpha   90.00
_cell.angle_beta   90.00
_cell.angle_gamma   90.00
#
_symmetry.space_group_name_H-M   'P 1'
#
loop_
_entity.id
_entity.type
_entity.pdbx_description
1 polymer ?
#
loop_
_entity_poly.entity_id
_entity_poly.type
_entity_poly.pdbx_seq_one_letter_code
_entity_poly.pdbx_strand_id
1 'polypeptide(L)'
;MNKIEKGIESNMVYLQIKELMENARKQVSVKINNILVQTYWKIGKIIIEDEQGNSERAEYGKKLLKELSKKLTKEYGKGFSKSNLFNMRKFYLKYQKFQTVSGKLSWSHYCEILSISDDKERAFYERDTH
;
A
#
# COMPACT_ATOMS: atom_id res chain seq x y z
N MET A 1 32.33 18.49 -36.38
CA MET A 1 32.35 17.55 -35.24
C MET A 1 32.82 16.19 -35.72
N ASN A 2 33.79 15.59 -35.02
CA ASN A 2 34.31 14.27 -35.36
C ASN A 2 33.39 13.14 -34.84
N LYS A 3 33.68 11.90 -35.25
CA LYS A 3 32.87 10.72 -34.90
C LYS A 3 32.84 10.42 -33.39
N ILE A 4 33.88 10.84 -32.66
CA ILE A 4 34.02 10.67 -31.20
C ILE A 4 33.12 11.67 -30.48
N GLU A 5 33.12 12.95 -30.90
CA GLU A 5 32.27 14.01 -30.35
C GLU A 5 30.78 13.68 -30.51
N LYS A 6 30.35 13.20 -31.69
CA LYS A 6 28.98 12.73 -31.92
C LYS A 6 28.60 11.52 -31.06
N GLY A 7 29.55 10.63 -30.76
CA GLY A 7 29.32 9.47 -29.89
C GLY A 7 29.11 9.87 -28.43
N ILE A 8 29.86 10.86 -27.94
CA ILE A 8 29.71 11.43 -26.60
C ILE A 8 28.37 12.17 -26.47
N GLU A 9 28.02 13.00 -27.46
CA GLU A 9 26.75 13.75 -27.48
C GLU A 9 25.53 12.80 -27.46
N SER A 10 25.55 11.74 -28.28
CA SER A 10 24.49 10.72 -28.30
C SER A 10 24.33 10.00 -26.96
N ASN A 11 25.44 9.69 -26.27
CA ASN A 11 25.40 9.09 -24.95
C ASN A 11 24.82 10.05 -23.88
N MET A 12 25.15 11.33 -23.95
CA MET A 12 24.60 12.34 -23.03
C MET A 12 23.08 12.49 -23.22
N VAL A 13 22.60 12.54 -24.46
CA VAL A 13 21.16 12.58 -24.76
C VAL A 13 20.45 11.32 -24.24
N TYR A 14 21.05 10.15 -24.43
CA TYR A 14 20.52 8.89 -23.89
C TYR A 14 20.40 8.93 -22.36
N LEU A 15 21.44 9.38 -21.66
CA LEU A 15 21.45 9.45 -20.19
C LEU A 15 20.38 10.41 -19.66
N GLN A 16 20.20 11.57 -20.31
CA GLN A 16 19.15 12.53 -19.94
C GLN A 16 17.74 11.95 -20.11
N ILE A 17 17.48 11.25 -21.23
CA ILE A 17 16.18 10.59 -21.46
C ILE A 17 15.96 9.48 -20.43
N LYS A 18 16.98 8.68 -20.13
CA LYS A 18 16.91 7.62 -19.13
C LYS A 18 16.60 8.19 -17.75
N GLU A 19 17.28 9.25 -17.33
CA GLU A 19 17.04 9.91 -16.05
C GLU A 19 15.61 10.45 -15.95
N LEU A 20 15.11 11.10 -17.00
CA LEU A 20 13.74 11.60 -17.06
C LEU A 20 12.72 10.46 -16.90
N MET A 21 12.93 9.33 -17.59
CA MET A 21 12.06 8.16 -17.52
C MET A 21 12.06 7.51 -16.13
N GLU A 22 13.23 7.38 -15.51
CA GLU A 22 13.35 6.80 -14.16
C GLU A 22 12.71 7.71 -13.11
N ASN A 23 12.87 9.03 -13.23
CA ASN A 23 12.22 10.00 -12.35
C ASN A 23 10.69 9.97 -12.52
N ALA A 24 10.19 9.89 -13.75
CA ALA A 24 8.74 9.76 -14.00
C ALA A 24 8.17 8.47 -13.38
N ARG A 25 8.84 7.33 -13.55
CA ARG A 25 8.43 6.03 -12.97
C ARG A 25 8.40 6.07 -11.45
N LYS A 26 9.41 6.67 -10.82
CA LYS A 26 9.47 6.84 -9.36
C LYS A 26 8.30 7.69 -8.86
N GLN A 27 8.03 8.82 -9.50
CA GLN A 27 6.91 9.70 -9.11
C GLN A 27 5.55 9.01 -9.23
N VAL A 28 5.31 8.30 -10.34
CA VAL A 28 4.08 7.53 -10.54
C VAL A 28 3.94 6.45 -9.47
N SER A 29 5.01 5.69 -9.20
CA SER A 29 5.00 4.64 -8.19
C SER A 29 4.66 5.17 -6.80
N VAL A 30 5.28 6.28 -6.38
CA VAL A 30 4.99 6.93 -5.10
C VAL A 30 3.54 7.40 -5.02
N LYS A 31 3.00 7.98 -6.11
CA LYS A 31 1.62 8.46 -6.14
C LYS A 31 0.62 7.30 -6.04
N ILE A 32 0.83 6.24 -6.82
CA ILE A 32 0.00 5.02 -6.80
C ILE A 32 0.02 4.41 -5.40
N ASN A 33 1.22 4.28 -4.81
CA ASN A 33 1.36 3.71 -3.48
C ASN A 33 0.55 4.49 -2.42
N ASN A 34 0.67 5.82 -2.41
CA ASN A 34 -0.08 6.67 -1.49
C ASN A 34 -1.60 6.51 -1.65
N ILE A 35 -2.09 6.45 -2.89
CA ILE A 35 -3.51 6.25 -3.18
C ILE A 35 -3.97 4.87 -2.69
N LEU A 36 -3.18 3.82 -2.92
CA LEU A 36 -3.49 2.47 -2.46
C LEU A 36 -3.56 2.39 -0.94
N VAL A 37 -2.55 2.91 -0.23
CA VAL A 37 -2.51 2.92 1.24
C VAL A 37 -3.73 3.67 1.81
N GLN A 38 -4.07 4.84 1.26
CA GLN A 38 -5.27 5.59 1.65
C GLN A 38 -6.56 4.79 1.40
N THR A 39 -6.67 4.16 0.25
CA THR A 39 -7.86 3.38 -0.14
C THR A 39 -8.03 2.17 0.78
N TYR A 40 -6.96 1.43 1.03
CA TYR A 40 -6.96 0.26 1.91
C TYR A 40 -7.25 0.61 3.36
N TRP A 41 -6.77 1.76 3.84
CA TRP A 41 -7.16 2.30 5.13
C TRP A 41 -8.67 2.57 5.21
N LYS A 42 -9.24 3.22 4.19
CA LYS A 42 -10.69 3.52 4.12
C LYS A 42 -11.53 2.24 4.05
N ILE A 43 -11.08 1.22 3.32
CA ILE A 43 -11.75 -0.08 3.29
C ILE A 43 -11.74 -0.71 4.69
N GLY A 44 -10.62 -0.65 5.40
CA GLY A 44 -10.53 -1.09 6.78
C GLY A 44 -11.53 -0.39 7.69
N LYS A 45 -11.68 0.93 7.53
CA LYS A 45 -12.67 1.74 8.24
C LYS A 45 -14.09 1.25 8.00
N ILE A 46 -14.48 1.09 6.73
CA ILE A 46 -15.82 0.62 6.34
C ILE A 46 -16.12 -0.75 6.97
N ILE A 47 -15.15 -1.67 6.95
CA ILE A 47 -15.31 -3.01 7.56
C ILE A 47 -15.57 -2.90 9.07
N ILE A 48 -14.83 -2.06 9.78
CA ILE A 48 -14.98 -1.91 11.24
C ILE A 48 -16.29 -1.22 11.61
N GLU A 49 -16.69 -0.19 10.88
CA GLU A 49 -17.97 0.49 11.11
C GLU A 49 -19.17 -0.45 10.89
N ASP A 50 -19.10 -1.31 9.87
CA ASP A 50 -20.11 -2.35 9.63
C ASP A 50 -20.12 -3.43 10.73
N GLU A 51 -18.96 -3.89 11.20
CA GLU A 51 -18.86 -4.86 12.30
C GLU A 51 -19.41 -4.30 13.63
N GLN A 52 -19.21 -3.01 13.92
CA GLN A 52 -19.72 -2.37 15.14
C GLN A 52 -21.24 -2.21 15.13
N GLY A 53 -21.84 -1.94 13.97
CA GLY A 53 -23.30 -1.88 13.81
C GLY A 53 -23.99 -3.25 13.94
N ASN A 54 -23.24 -4.34 13.74
CA ASN A 54 -23.72 -5.72 13.74
C ASN A 54 -23.11 -6.51 14.92
N SER A 55 -23.25 -6.01 16.15
CA SER A 55 -22.99 -6.67 17.44
C SER A 55 -21.88 -7.74 17.43
N GLU A 56 -20.60 -7.34 17.29
CA GLU A 56 -19.34 -8.07 17.57
C GLU A 56 -19.38 -9.62 17.61
N ARG A 57 -19.98 -10.29 16.62
CA ARG A 57 -19.78 -11.73 16.47
C ARG A 57 -18.53 -11.94 15.66
N ALA A 58 -17.48 -12.50 16.27
CA ALA A 58 -16.25 -12.89 15.55
C ALA A 58 -16.55 -13.78 14.32
N GLU A 59 -17.66 -14.52 14.36
CA GLU A 59 -18.20 -15.29 13.24
C GLU A 59 -18.78 -14.42 12.11
N TYR A 60 -19.46 -13.31 12.44
CA TYR A 60 -19.97 -12.33 11.47
C TYR A 60 -18.82 -11.71 10.67
N GLY A 61 -17.79 -11.20 11.34
CA GLY A 61 -16.62 -10.62 10.66
C GLY A 61 -15.92 -11.63 9.74
N LYS A 62 -15.79 -12.90 10.16
CA LYS A 62 -15.23 -13.97 9.30
C LYS A 62 -16.09 -14.23 8.06
N LYS A 63 -17.42 -14.17 8.17
CA LYS A 63 -18.36 -14.35 7.06
C LYS A 63 -18.31 -13.14 6.11
N LEU A 64 -18.36 -11.93 6.66
CA LEU A 64 -18.26 -10.67 5.91
C LEU A 64 -17.00 -10.64 5.03
N LEU A 65 -15.83 -10.89 5.61
CA LEU A 65 -14.56 -10.88 4.85
C LEU A 65 -14.53 -11.95 3.74
N LYS A 66 -15.16 -13.10 3.96
CA LYS A 66 -15.26 -14.16 2.94
C LYS A 66 -16.15 -13.71 1.77
N GLU A 67 -17.29 -13.10 2.07
CA GLU A 67 -18.23 -12.61 1.05
C GLU A 67 -17.64 -11.43 0.26
N LEU A 68 -17.05 -10.46 0.96
CA LEU A 68 -16.34 -9.34 0.35
C LEU A 68 -15.21 -9.82 -0.57
N SER A 69 -14.40 -10.77 -0.10
CA SER A 69 -13.30 -11.30 -0.92
C SER A 69 -13.81 -11.92 -2.23
N LYS A 70 -14.89 -12.71 -2.16
CA LYS A 70 -15.49 -13.33 -3.35
C LYS A 70 -16.00 -12.29 -4.34
N LYS A 71 -16.75 -11.29 -3.86
CA LYS A 71 -17.34 -10.24 -4.72
C LYS A 71 -16.27 -9.34 -5.32
N LEU A 72 -15.40 -8.78 -4.48
CA LEU A 72 -14.40 -7.80 -4.89
C LEU A 72 -13.28 -8.43 -5.74
N THR A 73 -12.88 -9.68 -5.46
CA THR A 73 -11.91 -10.37 -6.34
C THR A 73 -12.52 -10.65 -7.71
N LYS A 74 -13.82 -10.95 -7.79
CA LYS A 74 -14.51 -11.15 -9.07
C LYS A 74 -14.58 -9.85 -9.88
N GLU A 75 -14.78 -8.71 -9.22
CA GLU A 75 -14.98 -7.41 -9.87
C GLU A 75 -13.67 -6.69 -10.18
N TYR A 76 -12.71 -6.69 -9.25
CA TYR A 76 -11.48 -5.91 -9.31
C TYR A 76 -10.20 -6.75 -9.38
N GLY A 77 -10.29 -8.07 -9.19
CA GLY A 77 -9.15 -8.98 -9.30
C GLY A 77 -8.22 -8.98 -8.09
N LYS A 78 -6.91 -9.00 -8.36
CA LYS A 78 -5.85 -9.13 -7.34
C LYS A 78 -5.92 -7.96 -6.35
N GLY A 79 -5.65 -8.24 -5.07
CA GLY A 79 -5.70 -7.25 -3.98
C GLY A 79 -6.91 -7.38 -3.06
N PHE A 80 -7.90 -8.20 -3.39
CA PHE A 80 -9.10 -8.40 -2.56
C PHE A 80 -9.23 -9.83 -2.00
N SER A 81 -8.10 -10.50 -1.78
CA SER A 81 -8.10 -11.78 -1.06
C SER A 81 -8.59 -11.58 0.38
N LYS A 82 -9.12 -12.65 0.98
CA LYS A 82 -9.58 -12.62 2.39
C LYS A 82 -8.48 -12.13 3.33
N SER A 83 -7.24 -12.59 3.13
CA SER A 83 -6.09 -12.16 3.93
C SER A 83 -5.79 -10.68 3.75
N ASN A 84 -5.91 -10.14 2.53
CA ASN A 84 -5.65 -8.72 2.31
C ASN A 84 -6.74 -7.84 2.94
N LEU A 85 -8.01 -8.21 2.83
CA LEU A 85 -9.11 -7.52 3.52
C LEU A 85 -8.96 -7.58 5.04
N PHE A 86 -8.46 -8.69 5.58
CA PHE A 86 -8.13 -8.80 6.99
C PHE A 86 -7.00 -7.84 7.40
N ASN A 87 -5.96 -7.68 6.56
CA ASN A 87 -4.92 -6.69 6.78
C ASN A 87 -5.47 -5.26 6.70
N MET A 88 -6.36 -4.94 5.75
CA MET A 88 -7.03 -3.63 5.67
C MET A 88 -7.82 -3.33 6.95
N ARG A 89 -8.59 -4.31 7.44
CA ARG A 89 -9.30 -4.22 8.73
C ARG A 89 -8.34 -3.95 9.90
N LYS A 90 -7.27 -4.73 10.03
CA LYS A 90 -6.23 -4.54 11.05
C LYS A 90 -5.55 -3.17 10.94
N PHE A 91 -5.33 -2.71 9.70
CA PHE A 91 -4.68 -1.44 9.41
C PHE A 91 -5.48 -0.29 10.00
N TYR A 92 -6.78 -0.23 9.77
CA TYR A 92 -7.62 0.79 10.39
C TYR A 92 -7.66 0.69 11.92
N LEU A 93 -7.77 -0.53 12.47
CA LEU A 93 -7.75 -0.73 13.92
C LEU A 93 -6.47 -0.20 14.59
N LYS A 94 -5.31 -0.37 13.94
CA LYS A 94 -4.03 0.09 14.47
C LYS A 94 -3.77 1.58 14.22
N TYR A 95 -4.21 2.12 13.09
CA TYR A 95 -3.98 3.52 12.72
C TYR A 95 -5.29 4.28 12.54
N GLN A 96 -6.11 4.43 13.58
CA GLN A 96 -7.42 5.11 13.47
C GLN A 96 -7.33 6.59 13.01
N LYS A 97 -6.15 7.21 13.13
CA LYS A 97 -5.86 8.55 12.59
C LYS A 97 -4.95 8.40 11.37
N PHE A 98 -5.49 8.61 10.17
CA PHE A 98 -4.70 8.43 8.95
C PHE A 98 -3.45 9.33 8.88
N GLN A 99 -3.46 10.50 9.53
CA GLN A 99 -2.31 11.41 9.54
C GLN A 99 -1.04 10.79 10.16
N THR A 100 -1.16 9.70 10.92
CA THR A 100 -0.01 8.98 11.50
C THR A 100 0.57 7.93 10.56
N VAL A 101 -0.04 7.72 9.38
CA VAL A 101 0.41 6.79 8.35
C VAL A 101 1.50 7.46 7.51
N SER A 102 2.66 6.80 7.39
CA SER A 102 3.77 7.27 6.57
C SER A 102 3.44 7.12 5.08
N GLY A 103 3.49 8.23 4.34
CA GLY A 103 3.38 8.23 2.88
C GLY A 103 4.60 7.66 2.14
N LYS A 104 5.66 7.28 2.88
CA LYS A 104 6.86 6.63 2.33
C LYS A 104 6.73 5.11 2.27
N LEU A 105 5.90 4.51 3.14
CA LEU A 105 5.78 3.06 3.25
C LEU A 105 4.83 2.50 2.21
N SER A 106 5.21 1.37 1.62
CA SER A 106 4.33 0.65 0.71
C SER A 106 3.28 -0.19 1.43
N TRP A 107 2.23 -0.59 0.71
CA TRP A 107 1.26 -1.54 1.27
C TRP A 107 1.91 -2.86 1.73
N SER A 108 2.94 -3.36 1.03
CA SER A 108 3.66 -4.56 1.45
C SER A 108 4.39 -4.35 2.78
N HIS A 109 5.04 -3.20 2.97
CA HIS A 109 5.63 -2.84 4.27
C HIS A 109 4.57 -2.80 5.36
N TYR A 110 3.40 -2.22 5.10
CA TYR A 110 2.30 -2.25 6.08
C TYR A 110 1.83 -3.68 6.40
N CYS A 111 1.76 -4.58 5.43
CA CYS A 111 1.41 -5.97 5.69
C CYS A 111 2.41 -6.66 6.62
N GLU A 112 3.71 -6.41 6.44
CA GLU A 112 4.78 -6.93 7.29
C GLU A 112 4.68 -6.36 8.71
N ILE A 113 4.55 -5.03 8.83
CA ILE A 113 4.38 -4.31 10.09
C ILE A 113 3.16 -4.82 10.87
N LEU A 114 2.04 -5.09 10.19
CA LEU A 114 0.81 -5.62 10.80
C LEU A 114 0.90 -7.10 11.22
N SER A 115 1.95 -7.81 10.79
CA SER A 115 2.25 -9.18 11.23
C SER A 115 3.03 -9.20 12.56
N ILE A 116 3.69 -8.09 12.92
CA ILE A 116 4.46 -7.94 14.16
C ILE A 116 3.50 -7.73 15.33
N SER A 117 3.57 -8.64 16.30
CA SER A 117 2.71 -8.65 17.49
C SER A 117 3.10 -7.57 18.50
N ASP A 118 4.41 -7.36 18.69
CA ASP A 118 4.97 -6.42 19.66
C ASP A 118 4.87 -4.98 19.16
N ASP A 119 4.25 -4.10 19.95
CA ASP A 119 4.01 -2.71 19.57
C ASP A 119 5.31 -1.85 19.56
N LYS A 120 6.32 -2.20 20.37
CA LYS A 120 7.62 -1.50 20.38
C LYS A 120 8.46 -1.90 19.17
N GLU A 121 8.49 -3.19 18.84
CA GLU A 121 9.15 -3.71 17.64
C GLU A 121 8.52 -3.09 16.39
N ARG A 122 7.18 -3.03 16.32
CA ARG A 122 6.47 -2.36 15.22
C ARG A 122 6.85 -0.89 15.07
N ALA A 123 6.88 -0.14 16.19
CA ALA A 123 7.24 1.28 16.19
C ALA A 123 8.70 1.55 15.81
N PHE A 124 9.59 0.55 15.96
CA PHE A 124 10.96 0.61 15.45
C PHE A 124 10.98 0.50 13.93
N TYR A 125 10.33 -0.53 13.36
CA TYR A 125 10.24 -0.72 11.92
C TYR A 125 9.55 0.42 11.18
N GLU A 126 8.56 1.08 11.80
CA GLU A 126 7.91 2.29 11.26
C GLU A 126 8.85 3.49 11.13
N ARG A 127 9.91 3.55 11.96
CA ARG A 127 10.90 4.64 11.96
C ARG A 127 12.10 4.33 11.06
N ASP A 128 12.58 3.09 11.09
CA ASP A 128 13.84 2.68 10.44
C ASP A 128 13.71 2.36 8.95
N THR A 129 12.50 2.26 8.39
CA THR A 129 12.31 2.21 6.93
C THR A 129 12.45 3.61 6.32
N HIS A 130 13.70 4.07 6.18
CA HIS A 130 14.12 5.28 5.47
C HIS A 130 15.07 4.95 4.32
#